data_AF-A0A285VCF0-F1
#
_entry.id   AF-A0A285VCF0-F1
#
_cell.length_a   1.000
_cell.length_b   1.000
_cell.length_c   1.000
_cell.angle_alpha   90.00
_cell.angle_beta   90.00
_cell.angle_gamma   90.00
#
_symmetry.space_group_name_H-M   'P 1'
#
loop_
_entity.id
_entity.type
_entity.pdbx_description
1 polymer ?
#
loop_
_entity_poly.entity_id
_entity_poly.type
_entity_poly.pdbx_seq_one_letter_code
_entity_poly.pdbx_strand_id
1 'polypeptide(L)'
;MVDWLTYGHAVQSAKDKSEFGKGDIRGVIAPESANNACACGAMVPTLLFGVPGSGTAAVFLGGLLLLGLQPGVGMIETHLDLTYTIIWSLALANILGAALCLMLARPVASLTRVPFATLAPLITVLIMFAAFQATRSTGDLIALGAVGILGVLFKQANWSRPAFLIGFVLAPGAEGYFYQAVQFQGADAFMRPGVLIIGALILAALFIPLLRSLWIKRRQASSVGAASTDRTEPSTLGVIDVVLFACLLGTAIVAWLDVTDLTLIGGIMPRLAIAILAVSCLMEIARCLMHRPQWEHQAIGLQGLWLAGFFALVGAMQLLGFITAATLFCLVFLLAIARLKPWVAAVMALGVTVFLVGMAEFLTLTYPSGLIDPWLFG
;
A
#
# COMPACT_ATOMS: atom_id res chain seq x y z
N MET A 1 6.56 1.89 3.18
CA MET A 1 6.83 3.26 2.66
C MET A 1 8.26 3.65 2.89
N VAL A 2 8.64 3.69 4.18
CA VAL A 2 10.03 3.76 4.63
C VAL A 2 10.87 2.72 3.87
N ASP A 3 10.32 1.53 3.65
CA ASP A 3 10.96 0.42 2.92
C ASP A 3 11.43 0.78 1.51
N TRP A 4 10.58 1.46 0.73
CA TRP A 4 10.89 1.81 -0.65
C TRP A 4 11.94 2.92 -0.72
N LEU A 5 11.83 3.90 0.17
CA LEU A 5 12.79 4.99 0.27
C LEU A 5 14.16 4.48 0.72
N THR A 6 14.21 3.64 1.75
CA THR A 6 15.48 3.09 2.26
C THR A 6 16.06 2.05 1.33
N TYR A 7 15.24 1.27 0.61
CA TYR A 7 15.71 0.44 -0.50
C TYR A 7 16.36 1.28 -1.58
N GLY A 8 15.68 2.33 -2.06
CA GLY A 8 16.22 3.25 -3.06
C GLY A 8 17.52 3.92 -2.60
N HIS A 9 17.58 4.36 -1.34
CA HIS A 9 18.78 4.94 -0.76
C HIS A 9 19.92 3.92 -0.61
N ALA A 10 19.62 2.67 -0.26
CA ALA A 10 20.59 1.58 -0.18
C ALA A 10 21.19 1.26 -1.57
N VAL A 11 20.34 1.15 -2.60
CA VAL A 11 20.78 0.96 -4.00
C VAL A 11 21.67 2.11 -4.45
N GLN A 12 21.30 3.36 -4.14
CA GLN A 12 22.06 4.53 -4.57
C GLN A 12 23.40 4.69 -3.84
N SER A 13 23.45 4.28 -2.57
CA SER A 13 24.65 4.37 -1.73
C SER A 13 25.60 3.19 -1.90
N ALA A 14 25.13 2.06 -2.42
CA ALA A 14 25.95 0.88 -2.64
C ALA A 14 26.99 1.11 -3.75
N LYS A 15 28.23 0.67 -3.49
CA LYS A 15 29.33 0.67 -4.48
C LYS A 15 29.05 -0.29 -5.63
N ASP A 16 28.55 -1.49 -5.31
CA ASP A 16 28.13 -2.50 -6.27
C ASP A 16 26.61 -2.69 -6.19
N LYS A 17 25.96 -2.52 -7.35
CA LYS A 17 24.50 -2.55 -7.53
C LYS A 17 24.00 -3.78 -8.28
N SER A 18 24.91 -4.65 -8.73
CA SER A 18 24.62 -5.74 -9.68
C SER A 18 23.65 -6.81 -9.15
N GLU A 19 23.60 -6.97 -7.82
CA GLU A 19 22.80 -8.00 -7.14
C GLU A 19 21.47 -7.48 -6.55
N PHE A 20 21.24 -6.16 -6.57
CA PHE A 20 19.93 -5.63 -6.16
C PHE A 20 18.84 -6.10 -7.12
N GLY A 21 17.75 -6.62 -6.56
CA GLY A 21 16.66 -7.25 -7.32
C GLY A 21 16.88 -8.75 -7.59
N LYS A 22 18.06 -9.30 -7.27
CA LYS A 22 18.38 -10.74 -7.37
C LYS A 22 18.46 -11.46 -6.01
N GLY A 23 18.01 -10.80 -4.95
CA GLY A 23 18.06 -11.35 -3.58
C GLY A 23 19.21 -10.84 -2.72
N ASP A 24 19.84 -9.73 -3.09
CA ASP A 24 20.83 -9.07 -2.22
C ASP A 24 20.23 -8.72 -0.84
N ILE A 25 20.86 -9.25 0.21
CA ILE A 25 20.41 -9.08 1.60
C ILE A 25 20.41 -7.62 2.06
N ARG A 26 21.25 -6.76 1.46
CA ARG A 26 21.26 -5.32 1.75
C ARG A 26 19.94 -4.66 1.37
N GLY A 27 19.30 -5.16 0.31
CA GLY A 27 17.97 -4.75 -0.13
C GLY A 27 16.84 -5.24 0.78
N VAL A 28 17.13 -6.08 1.78
CA VAL A 28 16.15 -6.53 2.79
C VAL A 28 16.44 -5.86 4.13
N ILE A 29 17.70 -5.84 4.57
CA ILE A 29 18.08 -5.27 5.87
C ILE A 29 17.72 -3.78 5.96
N ALA A 30 18.00 -3.00 4.91
CA ALA A 30 17.72 -1.55 4.92
C ALA A 30 16.23 -1.22 5.09
N PRO A 31 15.30 -1.78 4.29
CA PRO A 31 13.87 -1.60 4.50
C PRO A 31 13.38 -2.12 5.86
N GLU A 32 13.71 -3.37 6.21
CA GLU A 32 13.21 -3.99 7.44
C GLU A 32 13.67 -3.26 8.71
N SER A 33 14.93 -2.82 8.74
CA SER A 33 15.46 -2.05 9.89
C SER A 33 14.72 -0.72 10.06
N ALA A 34 14.43 -0.05 8.96
CA ALA A 34 13.80 1.25 8.98
C ALA A 34 12.30 1.17 9.31
N ASN A 35 11.62 0.12 8.82
CA ASN A 35 10.25 -0.19 9.21
C ASN A 35 10.13 -0.42 10.72
N ASN A 36 11.01 -1.25 11.28
CA ASN A 36 10.99 -1.58 12.70
C ASN A 36 11.30 -0.35 13.58
N ALA A 37 12.25 0.49 13.16
CA ALA A 37 12.54 1.75 13.86
C ALA A 37 11.35 2.73 13.83
N CYS A 38 10.67 2.86 12.68
CA CYS A 38 9.52 3.75 12.52
C CYS A 38 8.34 3.32 13.41
N ALA A 39 8.06 2.02 13.49
CA ALA A 39 6.96 1.49 14.29
C ALA A 39 7.14 1.80 15.79
N CYS A 40 8.35 1.65 16.32
CA CYS A 40 8.67 2.05 17.70
C CYS A 40 8.59 3.57 17.89
N GLY A 41 9.09 4.35 16.91
CA GLY A 41 9.05 5.81 16.96
C GLY A 41 7.63 6.38 17.05
N ALA A 42 6.65 5.72 16.42
CA ALA A 42 5.24 6.11 16.46
C ALA A 42 4.61 6.01 17.86
N MET A 43 5.17 5.22 18.78
CA MET A 43 4.65 5.09 20.15
C MET A 43 5.03 6.25 21.06
N VAL A 44 6.12 6.97 20.74
CA VAL A 44 6.56 8.14 21.53
C VAL A 44 5.49 9.23 21.57
N PRO A 45 4.98 9.77 20.44
CA PRO A 45 3.90 10.76 20.51
C PRO A 45 2.59 10.19 21.06
N THR A 46 2.35 8.90 20.84
CA THR A 46 1.13 8.22 21.32
C THR A 46 1.08 8.19 22.84
N LEU A 47 2.17 7.80 23.51
CA LEU A 47 2.23 7.73 24.97
C LEU A 47 2.44 9.08 25.63
N LEU A 48 3.32 9.93 25.07
CA LEU A 48 3.70 11.20 25.68
C LEU A 48 2.68 12.33 25.46
N PHE A 49 2.02 12.34 24.30
CA PHE A 49 1.11 13.42 23.93
C PHE A 49 -0.33 12.95 23.76
N GLY A 50 -0.61 11.65 23.88
CA GLY A 50 -1.93 11.10 23.59
C GLY A 50 -2.34 11.25 22.12
N VAL A 51 -1.38 11.50 21.22
CA VAL A 51 -1.62 11.70 19.79
C VAL A 51 -1.07 10.50 19.02
N PRO A 52 -1.92 9.76 18.29
CA PRO A 52 -1.50 8.52 17.66
C PRO A 52 -0.50 8.77 16.51
N GLY A 53 0.71 8.23 16.64
CA GLY A 53 1.76 8.32 15.63
C GLY A 53 1.58 7.38 14.43
N SER A 54 0.60 6.48 14.48
CA SER A 54 0.21 5.59 13.39
C SER A 54 -1.23 5.09 13.59
N GLY A 55 -1.82 4.48 12.56
CA GLY A 55 -3.15 3.86 12.68
C GLY A 55 -3.20 2.74 13.73
N THR A 56 -2.15 1.92 13.85
CA THR A 56 -2.06 0.90 14.90
C THR A 56 -1.94 1.50 16.29
N ALA A 57 -1.23 2.63 16.42
CA ALA A 57 -1.12 3.36 17.67
C ALA A 57 -2.45 4.01 18.10
N ALA A 58 -3.30 4.41 17.14
CA ALA A 58 -4.66 4.90 17.43
C ALA A 58 -5.55 3.82 18.04
N VAL A 59 -5.47 2.59 17.52
CA VAL A 59 -6.20 1.44 18.10
C VAL A 59 -5.70 1.14 19.51
N PHE A 60 -4.38 1.14 19.71
CA PHE A 60 -3.78 0.96 21.04
C PHE A 60 -4.22 2.06 22.03
N LEU A 61 -4.19 3.33 21.61
CA LEU A 61 -4.70 4.47 22.38
C LEU A 61 -6.19 4.28 22.74
N GLY A 62 -7.00 3.84 21.78
CA GLY A 62 -8.41 3.48 22.02
C GLY A 62 -8.57 2.41 23.09
N GLY A 63 -7.72 1.37 23.05
CA GLY A 63 -7.67 0.33 24.08
C GLY A 63 -7.30 0.85 25.47
N LEU A 64 -6.32 1.75 25.58
CA LEU A 64 -5.95 2.39 26.84
C LEU A 64 -7.11 3.24 27.40
N LEU A 65 -7.77 4.01 26.55
CA LEU A 65 -8.94 4.81 26.94
C LEU A 65 -10.10 3.93 27.44
N LEU A 66 -10.33 2.77 26.83
CA LEU A 66 -11.32 1.79 27.30
C LEU A 66 -10.99 1.22 28.69
N LEU A 67 -9.70 1.14 29.02
CA LEU A 67 -9.22 0.73 30.35
C LEU A 67 -9.21 1.89 31.36
N GLY A 68 -9.69 3.08 30.97
CA GLY A 68 -9.69 4.28 31.80
C GLY A 68 -8.33 4.96 31.92
N LEU A 69 -7.35 4.55 31.12
CA LEU A 69 -6.02 5.17 31.07
C LEU A 69 -6.04 6.27 30.01
N GLN A 70 -5.61 7.47 30.37
CA GLN A 70 -5.54 8.61 29.46
C GLN A 70 -4.08 8.95 29.14
N PRO A 71 -3.55 8.52 27.98
CA PRO A 71 -2.17 8.79 27.61
C PRO A 71 -1.89 10.27 27.38
N GLY A 72 -0.65 10.67 27.64
CA GLY A 72 -0.23 12.07 27.68
C GLY A 72 0.77 12.31 28.80
N VAL A 73 1.22 13.56 28.91
CA VAL A 73 2.21 13.97 29.93
C VAL A 73 1.75 13.60 31.34
N GLY A 74 0.45 13.77 31.63
CA GLY A 74 -0.13 13.41 32.92
C GLY A 74 -0.02 11.92 33.28
N MET A 75 -0.05 11.01 32.28
CA MET A 75 0.12 9.57 32.54
C MET A 75 1.54 9.24 33.01
N ILE A 76 2.54 9.95 32.52
CA ILE A 76 3.93 9.77 32.94
C ILE A 76 4.10 10.26 34.38
N GLU A 77 3.42 11.35 34.73
CA GLU A 77 3.49 11.93 36.08
C GLU A 77 2.74 11.08 37.11
N THR A 78 1.59 10.53 36.74
CA THR A 78 0.68 9.82 37.68
C THR A 78 0.82 8.30 37.66
N HIS A 79 1.22 7.72 36.52
CA HIS A 79 1.28 6.28 36.26
C HIS A 79 2.62 5.90 35.59
N LEU A 80 3.72 6.34 36.20
CA LEU A 80 5.08 6.15 35.68
C LEU A 80 5.44 4.66 35.59
N ASP A 81 5.01 3.87 36.58
CA ASP A 81 5.15 2.42 36.64
C ASP A 81 4.51 1.74 35.42
N LEU A 82 3.24 2.04 35.14
CA LEU A 82 2.52 1.55 33.95
C LEU A 82 3.21 1.99 32.65
N THR A 83 3.66 3.23 32.59
CA THR A 83 4.37 3.77 31.41
C THR A 83 5.64 2.95 31.14
N TYR A 84 6.45 2.67 32.16
CA TYR A 84 7.63 1.82 32.03
C TYR A 84 7.29 0.37 31.71
N THR A 85 6.22 -0.19 32.29
CA THR A 85 5.74 -1.53 31.94
C THR A 85 5.42 -1.61 30.46
N ILE A 86 4.69 -0.65 29.90
CA ILE A 86 4.36 -0.61 28.47
C ILE A 86 5.64 -0.55 27.61
N ILE A 87 6.60 0.32 27.97
CA ILE A 87 7.86 0.47 27.22
C ILE A 87 8.66 -0.84 27.23
N TRP A 88 8.83 -1.47 28.39
CA TRP A 88 9.60 -2.71 28.53
C TRP A 88 8.87 -3.91 27.90
N SER A 89 7.55 -3.98 28.02
CA SER A 89 6.74 -4.99 27.33
C SER A 89 6.86 -4.86 25.81
N LEU A 90 6.87 -3.64 25.27
CA LEU A 90 7.07 -3.40 23.83
C LEU A 90 8.47 -3.83 23.37
N ALA A 91 9.50 -3.50 24.16
CA ALA A 91 10.87 -3.92 23.88
C ALA A 91 11.00 -5.46 23.89
N LEU A 92 10.43 -6.12 24.90
CA LEU A 92 10.45 -7.57 25.01
C LEU A 92 9.62 -8.24 23.89
N ALA A 93 8.44 -7.69 23.57
CA ALA A 93 7.59 -8.18 22.48
C ALA A 93 8.32 -8.13 21.13
N ASN A 94 9.12 -7.10 20.87
CA ASN A 94 9.95 -7.03 19.65
C ASN A 94 11.05 -8.10 19.62
N ILE A 95 11.69 -8.39 20.76
CA ILE A 95 12.70 -9.46 20.84
C ILE A 95 12.05 -10.83 20.60
N LEU A 96 10.93 -11.10 21.27
CA LEU A 96 10.17 -12.34 21.10
C LEU A 96 9.60 -12.47 19.68
N GLY A 97 9.10 -11.36 19.12
CA GLY A 97 8.62 -11.28 17.75
C GLY A 97 9.73 -11.56 16.74
N ALA A 98 10.92 -10.99 16.93
CA ALA A 98 12.08 -11.29 16.09
C ALA A 98 12.47 -12.78 16.15
N ALA A 99 12.50 -13.37 17.35
CA ALA A 99 12.76 -14.79 17.51
C ALA A 99 11.71 -15.65 16.79
N LEU A 100 10.42 -15.32 16.96
CA LEU A 100 9.32 -16.01 16.29
C LEU A 100 9.40 -15.88 14.76
N CYS A 101 9.69 -14.67 14.24
CA CYS A 101 9.90 -14.43 12.82
C CYS A 101 11.07 -15.26 12.28
N LEU A 102 12.18 -15.37 13.01
CA LEU A 102 13.32 -16.21 12.62
C LEU A 102 12.96 -17.70 12.62
N MET A 103 12.16 -18.17 13.59
CA MET A 103 11.66 -19.55 13.62
C MET A 103 10.73 -19.85 12.44
N LEU A 104 9.83 -18.91 12.11
CA LEU A 104 8.88 -19.02 11.01
C LEU A 104 9.47 -18.69 9.64
N ALA A 105 10.68 -18.12 9.57
CA ALA A 105 11.29 -17.70 8.32
C ALA A 105 11.40 -18.85 7.31
N ARG A 106 11.78 -20.06 7.76
CA ARG A 106 11.92 -21.24 6.89
C ARG A 106 10.58 -21.71 6.30
N PRO A 107 9.53 -21.98 7.10
CA PRO A 107 8.25 -22.39 6.53
C PRO A 107 7.62 -21.29 5.67
N VAL A 108 7.72 -20.02 6.06
CA VAL A 108 7.20 -18.90 5.26
C VAL A 108 7.97 -18.76 3.94
N ALA A 109 9.30 -18.87 3.95
CA ALA A 109 10.08 -18.85 2.72
C ALA A 109 9.73 -20.02 1.79
N SER A 110 9.34 -21.17 2.32
CA SER A 110 8.91 -22.31 1.50
C SER A 110 7.62 -22.01 0.71
N LEU A 111 6.75 -21.11 1.21
CA LEU A 111 5.53 -20.70 0.53
C LEU A 111 5.82 -19.99 -0.81
N THR A 112 6.97 -19.33 -0.93
CA THR A 112 7.39 -18.67 -2.18
C THR A 112 7.68 -19.66 -3.31
N ARG A 113 7.85 -20.95 -2.99
CA ARG A 113 8.05 -22.02 -3.99
C ARG A 113 6.74 -22.56 -4.54
N VAL A 114 5.60 -22.24 -3.91
CA VAL A 114 4.28 -22.70 -4.37
C VAL A 114 3.91 -21.94 -5.64
N PRO A 115 3.48 -22.62 -6.72
CA PRO A 115 3.06 -21.95 -7.95
C PRO A 115 1.95 -20.93 -7.69
N PHE A 116 2.10 -19.73 -8.27
CA PHE A 116 1.12 -18.65 -8.09
C PHE A 116 -0.30 -19.07 -8.50
N ALA A 117 -0.45 -19.93 -9.52
CA ALA A 117 -1.75 -20.45 -9.95
C ALA A 117 -2.52 -21.20 -8.85
N THR A 118 -1.81 -21.83 -7.91
CA THR A 118 -2.42 -22.52 -6.76
C THR A 118 -2.87 -21.53 -5.68
N LEU A 119 -2.10 -20.45 -5.49
CA LEU A 119 -2.38 -19.43 -4.48
C LEU A 119 -3.44 -18.42 -4.93
N ALA A 120 -3.50 -18.14 -6.24
CA ALA A 120 -4.37 -17.13 -6.84
C ALA A 120 -5.85 -17.21 -6.40
N PRO A 121 -6.55 -18.36 -6.44
CA PRO A 121 -7.95 -18.41 -6.04
C PRO A 121 -8.13 -18.19 -4.53
N LEU A 122 -7.20 -18.72 -3.72
CA LEU A 122 -7.20 -18.54 -2.27
C LEU A 122 -7.02 -17.07 -1.88
N ILE A 123 -6.05 -16.41 -2.52
CA ILE A 123 -5.77 -14.97 -2.33
C ILE A 123 -6.98 -14.15 -2.79
N THR A 124 -7.60 -14.50 -3.91
CA THR A 124 -8.78 -13.79 -4.43
C THR A 124 -9.93 -13.84 -3.43
N VAL A 125 -10.28 -15.03 -2.92
CA VAL A 125 -11.33 -15.17 -1.91
C VAL A 125 -10.98 -14.42 -0.63
N LEU A 126 -9.72 -14.50 -0.18
CA LEU A 126 -9.27 -13.80 1.03
C LEU A 126 -9.38 -12.27 0.89
N ILE A 127 -9.02 -11.72 -0.27
CA ILE A 127 -9.17 -10.28 -0.55
C ILE A 127 -10.64 -9.88 -0.58
N MET A 128 -11.51 -10.70 -1.20
CA MET A 128 -12.95 -10.43 -1.22
C MET A 128 -13.56 -10.49 0.18
N PHE A 129 -13.17 -11.48 0.99
CA PHE A 129 -13.56 -11.57 2.40
C PHE A 129 -13.11 -10.34 3.18
N ALA A 130 -11.84 -9.94 3.04
CA ALA A 130 -11.29 -8.78 3.73
C ALA A 130 -12.01 -7.47 3.33
N ALA A 131 -12.30 -7.29 2.04
CA ALA A 131 -13.06 -6.14 1.55
C ALA A 131 -14.49 -6.14 2.10
N PHE A 132 -15.18 -7.27 2.06
CA PHE A 132 -16.54 -7.39 2.59
C PHE A 132 -16.61 -7.16 4.10
N GLN A 133 -15.60 -7.59 4.86
CA GLN A 133 -15.60 -7.49 6.32
C GLN A 133 -15.64 -6.04 6.82
N ALA A 134 -15.12 -5.08 6.04
CA ALA A 134 -15.02 -3.68 6.42
C ALA A 134 -16.39 -3.02 6.64
N THR A 135 -17.33 -3.13 5.69
CA THR A 135 -18.67 -2.53 5.83
C THR A 135 -19.82 -3.52 5.73
N ARG A 136 -19.53 -4.81 5.49
CA ARG A 136 -20.51 -5.89 5.27
C ARG A 136 -21.46 -5.58 4.10
N SER A 137 -20.97 -4.82 3.12
CA SER A 137 -21.72 -4.43 1.93
C SER A 137 -21.13 -5.06 0.69
N THR A 138 -22.00 -5.48 -0.22
CA THR A 138 -21.59 -5.90 -1.58
C THR A 138 -20.98 -4.74 -2.37
N GLY A 139 -21.26 -3.48 -1.98
CA GLY A 139 -20.61 -2.30 -2.54
C GLY A 139 -19.09 -2.34 -2.44
N ASP A 140 -18.54 -2.91 -1.36
CA ASP A 140 -17.09 -3.05 -1.17
C ASP A 140 -16.47 -4.01 -2.19
N LEU A 141 -17.19 -5.05 -2.59
CA LEU A 141 -16.74 -6.00 -3.62
C LEU A 141 -16.74 -5.35 -5.01
N ILE A 142 -17.71 -4.48 -5.29
CA ILE A 142 -17.76 -3.71 -6.53
C ILE A 142 -16.63 -2.68 -6.56
N ALA A 143 -16.41 -1.97 -5.45
CA ALA A 143 -15.31 -1.02 -5.31
C ALA A 143 -13.94 -1.71 -5.48
N LEU A 144 -13.77 -2.90 -4.89
CA LEU A 144 -12.59 -3.75 -5.10
C LEU A 144 -12.38 -4.07 -6.58
N GLY A 145 -13.44 -4.43 -7.31
CA GLY A 145 -13.41 -4.63 -8.75
C GLY A 145 -13.00 -3.37 -9.52
N ALA A 146 -13.53 -2.20 -9.15
CA ALA A 146 -13.18 -0.92 -9.76
C ALA A 146 -11.69 -0.56 -9.55
N VAL A 147 -11.16 -0.76 -8.34
CA VAL A 147 -9.73 -0.59 -8.05
C VAL A 147 -8.90 -1.61 -8.83
N GLY A 148 -9.39 -2.84 -9.00
CA GLY A 148 -8.78 -3.85 -9.86
C GLY A 148 -8.67 -3.41 -11.33
N ILE A 149 -9.71 -2.78 -11.87
CA ILE A 149 -9.70 -2.18 -13.22
C ILE A 149 -8.59 -1.11 -13.31
N LEU A 150 -8.53 -0.18 -12.36
CA LEU A 150 -7.48 0.85 -12.31
C LEU A 150 -6.08 0.22 -12.29
N GLY A 151 -5.89 -0.84 -11.51
CA GLY A 151 -4.63 -1.60 -11.47
C GLY A 151 -4.25 -2.23 -12.82
N VAL A 152 -5.23 -2.72 -13.58
CA VAL A 152 -5.02 -3.25 -14.94
C VAL A 152 -4.67 -2.15 -15.94
N LEU A 153 -5.34 -1.00 -15.87
CA LEU A 153 -5.01 0.15 -16.71
C LEU A 153 -3.58 0.63 -16.46
N PHE A 154 -3.18 0.75 -15.20
CA PHE A 154 -1.82 1.17 -14.83
C PHE A 154 -0.77 0.15 -15.30
N LYS A 155 -1.11 -1.14 -15.26
CA LYS A 155 -0.22 -2.19 -15.78
C LYS A 155 0.01 -2.05 -17.29
N GLN A 156 -1.03 -1.72 -18.06
CA GLN A 156 -0.91 -1.57 -19.52
C GLN A 156 -0.26 -0.26 -19.93
N ALA A 157 -0.45 0.79 -19.13
CA ALA A 157 0.22 2.08 -19.26
C ALA A 157 1.69 2.05 -18.79
N ASN A 158 2.17 0.93 -18.22
CA ASN A 158 3.48 0.85 -17.54
C ASN A 158 3.67 1.86 -16.39
N TRP A 159 2.57 2.30 -15.78
CA TRP A 159 2.60 3.21 -14.63
C TRP A 159 2.88 2.44 -13.32
N SER A 160 3.52 3.12 -12.37
CA SER A 160 3.87 2.52 -11.08
C SER A 160 2.63 2.34 -10.19
N ARG A 161 2.04 1.15 -10.24
CA ARG A 161 0.98 0.71 -9.30
C ARG A 161 1.39 0.87 -7.83
N PRO A 162 2.61 0.49 -7.41
CA PRO A 162 3.05 0.70 -6.04
C PRO A 162 3.07 2.18 -5.63
N ALA A 163 3.54 3.08 -6.49
CA ALA A 163 3.60 4.52 -6.17
C ALA A 163 2.22 5.14 -5.95
N PHE A 164 1.22 4.71 -6.72
CA PHE A 164 -0.16 5.15 -6.52
C PHE A 164 -0.76 4.65 -5.22
N LEU A 165 -0.64 3.35 -4.93
CA LEU A 165 -1.10 2.77 -3.65
C LEU A 165 -0.44 3.47 -2.47
N ILE A 166 0.83 3.80 -2.64
CA ILE A 166 1.63 4.57 -1.70
C ILE A 166 0.96 5.92 -1.39
N GLY A 167 0.69 6.74 -2.41
CA GLY A 167 0.02 8.03 -2.23
C GLY A 167 -1.39 7.89 -1.64
N PHE A 168 -2.17 6.96 -2.17
CA PHE A 168 -3.56 6.73 -1.76
C PHE A 168 -3.69 6.38 -0.26
N VAL A 169 -2.85 5.47 0.24
CA VAL A 169 -2.92 5.02 1.64
C VAL A 169 -2.37 6.07 2.62
N LEU A 170 -1.36 6.85 2.22
CA LEU A 170 -0.79 7.86 3.10
C LEU A 170 -1.54 9.18 3.12
N ALA A 171 -2.28 9.52 2.06
CA ALA A 171 -2.91 10.83 1.94
C ALA A 171 -3.75 11.20 3.18
N PRO A 172 -4.64 10.34 3.72
CA PRO A 172 -5.43 10.69 4.90
C PRO A 172 -4.59 10.95 6.16
N GLY A 173 -3.54 10.15 6.36
CA GLY A 173 -2.64 10.34 7.49
C GLY A 173 -1.81 11.61 7.35
N ALA A 174 -1.26 11.86 6.16
CA ALA A 174 -0.48 13.06 5.88
C ALA A 174 -1.31 14.34 6.06
N GLU A 175 -2.54 14.35 5.56
CA GLU A 175 -3.48 15.46 5.74
C GLU A 175 -3.88 15.65 7.20
N GLY A 176 -4.20 14.56 7.91
CA GLY A 176 -4.55 14.61 9.33
C GLY A 176 -3.42 15.14 10.20
N TYR A 177 -2.18 14.66 10.00
CA TYR A 177 -1.02 15.12 10.76
C TYR A 177 -0.65 16.56 10.43
N PHE A 178 -0.74 16.96 9.16
CA PHE A 178 -0.54 18.35 8.76
C PHE A 178 -1.57 19.27 9.43
N TYR A 179 -2.85 18.89 9.35
CA TYR A 179 -3.94 19.65 9.96
C TYR A 179 -3.74 19.78 11.47
N GLN A 180 -3.46 18.68 12.17
CA GLN A 180 -3.18 18.70 13.60
C GLN A 180 -1.99 19.59 13.95
N ALA A 181 -0.88 19.49 13.22
CA ALA A 181 0.31 20.31 13.47
C ALA A 181 0.03 21.81 13.35
N VAL A 182 -0.70 22.22 12.31
CA VAL A 182 -1.09 23.61 12.09
C VAL A 182 -2.16 24.07 13.09
N GLN A 183 -3.09 23.21 13.49
CA GLN A 183 -4.09 23.55 14.52
C GLN A 183 -3.46 23.79 15.89
N PHE A 184 -2.50 22.97 16.29
CA PHE A 184 -1.88 23.10 17.62
C PHE A 184 -0.93 24.29 17.74
N GLN A 185 -0.24 24.67 16.66
CA GLN A 185 0.87 25.62 16.73
C GLN A 185 0.89 26.67 15.61
N GLY A 186 -0.07 26.65 14.68
CA GLY A 186 -0.08 27.56 13.55
C GLY A 186 1.17 27.42 12.67
N ALA A 187 1.65 28.55 12.15
CA ALA A 187 2.85 28.61 11.31
C ALA A 187 4.15 28.31 12.08
N ASP A 188 4.17 28.49 13.40
CA ASP A 188 5.36 28.27 14.24
C ASP A 188 5.75 26.78 14.30
N ALA A 189 4.83 25.87 13.94
CA ALA A 189 5.11 24.45 13.78
C ALA A 189 6.30 24.20 12.83
N PHE A 190 6.42 24.97 11.75
CA PHE A 190 7.47 24.80 10.74
C PHE A 190 8.83 25.35 11.18
N MET A 191 8.86 26.23 12.18
CA MET A 191 10.10 26.81 12.70
C MET A 191 10.72 25.96 13.82
N ARG A 192 10.07 24.86 14.22
CA ARG A 192 10.62 23.98 15.25
C ARG A 192 11.94 23.35 14.79
N PRO A 193 12.96 23.29 15.67
CA PRO A 193 14.25 22.68 15.34
C PRO A 193 14.12 21.25 14.78
N GLY A 194 13.22 20.44 15.37
CA GLY A 194 12.98 19.07 14.89
C GLY A 194 12.43 19.02 13.46
N VAL A 195 11.49 19.92 13.11
CA VAL A 195 10.91 19.99 11.76
C VAL A 195 11.95 20.47 10.76
N LEU A 196 12.76 21.47 11.13
CA LEU A 196 13.86 21.97 10.29
C LEU A 196 14.93 20.90 10.05
N ILE A 197 15.30 20.13 11.08
CA ILE A 197 16.26 19.02 10.95
C ILE A 197 15.70 17.94 10.02
N ILE A 198 14.46 17.50 10.23
CA ILE A 198 13.81 16.48 9.37
C ILE A 198 13.68 17.01 7.94
N GLY A 199 13.26 18.27 7.76
CA GLY A 199 13.18 18.93 6.46
C GLY A 199 14.54 18.99 5.76
N ALA A 200 15.60 19.36 6.47
CA ALA A 200 16.96 19.37 5.94
C ALA A 200 17.43 17.96 5.53
N LEU A 201 17.10 16.92 6.31
CA LEU A 201 17.41 15.53 5.96
C LEU A 201 16.65 15.07 4.71
N ILE A 202 15.37 15.44 4.57
CA ILE A 202 14.57 15.14 3.37
C ILE A 202 15.17 15.83 2.14
N LEU A 203 15.49 17.12 2.25
CA LEU A 203 16.12 17.88 1.17
C LEU A 203 17.49 17.29 0.82
N ALA A 204 18.30 16.94 1.81
CA ALA A 204 19.58 16.28 1.58
C ALA A 204 19.40 14.95 0.84
N ALA A 205 18.47 14.10 1.27
CA ALA A 205 18.17 12.82 0.62
C ALA A 205 17.71 12.99 -0.84
N LEU A 206 16.97 14.06 -1.15
CA LEU A 206 16.45 14.32 -2.49
C LEU A 206 17.51 14.96 -3.41
N PHE A 207 18.29 15.92 -2.89
CA PHE A 207 19.24 16.70 -3.71
C PHE A 207 20.64 16.08 -3.79
N ILE A 208 21.13 15.34 -2.79
CA ILE A 208 22.46 14.70 -2.84
C ILE A 208 22.61 13.76 -4.06
N PRO A 209 21.63 12.88 -4.38
CA PRO A 209 21.72 12.02 -5.57
C PRO A 209 21.72 12.82 -6.88
N LEU A 210 20.89 13.86 -6.96
CA LEU A 210 20.79 14.73 -8.13
C LEU A 210 22.09 15.50 -8.37
N LEU A 211 22.64 16.10 -7.32
CA LEU A 211 23.92 16.83 -7.37
C LEU A 211 25.09 15.90 -7.71
N ARG A 212 25.13 14.68 -7.16
CA ARG A 212 26.13 13.66 -7.51
C ARG A 212 26.04 13.23 -8.97
N SER A 213 24.83 13.00 -9.49
CA SER A 213 24.61 12.66 -10.91
C SER A 213 25.13 13.76 -11.85
N LEU A 214 24.83 15.03 -11.54
CA LEU A 214 25.30 16.18 -12.30
C LEU A 214 26.83 16.37 -12.22
N TRP A 215 27.43 16.11 -11.05
CA TRP A 215 28.89 16.19 -10.86
C TRP A 215 29.65 15.08 -11.60
N ILE A 216 29.13 13.85 -11.58
CA ILE A 216 29.76 12.70 -12.25
C ILE A 216 29.65 12.84 -13.77
N LYS A 217 28.50 13.30 -14.30
CA LYS A 217 28.33 13.62 -15.73
C LYS A 217 29.31 14.70 -16.21
N ARG A 218 29.63 15.69 -15.36
CA ARG A 218 30.65 16.72 -15.66
C ARG A 218 32.09 16.21 -15.63
N ARG A 219 32.41 15.17 -14.84
CA ARG A 219 33.75 14.56 -14.79
C ARG A 219 33.99 13.51 -15.88
N GLN A 220 32.96 12.77 -16.28
CA GLN A 220 33.05 11.78 -17.36
C GLN A 220 33.05 12.38 -18.77
N ALA A 221 32.68 13.66 -18.93
CA ALA A 221 32.82 14.39 -20.19
C ALA A 221 34.29 14.58 -20.65
N SER A 222 35.27 14.34 -19.77
CA SER A 222 36.70 14.52 -20.08
C SER A 222 37.50 13.22 -20.20
N SER A 223 36.90 12.04 -20.02
CA SER A 223 37.61 10.76 -20.19
C SER A 223 36.70 9.64 -20.67
N VAL A 224 36.69 9.43 -21.99
CA VAL A 224 36.35 8.18 -22.69
C VAL A 224 34.90 7.71 -22.59
N GLY A 225 34.24 7.70 -23.76
CA GLY A 225 33.02 6.95 -23.96
C GLY A 225 33.24 5.45 -23.79
N ALA A 226 32.48 4.83 -22.90
CA ALA A 226 31.95 3.47 -23.00
C ALA A 226 31.05 3.18 -21.79
N ALA A 227 29.80 2.80 -22.08
CA ALA A 227 28.94 1.96 -21.25
C ALA A 227 28.43 2.51 -19.89
N SER A 228 27.51 3.47 -19.95
CA SER A 228 26.16 3.18 -19.44
C SER A 228 25.16 3.73 -20.44
N THR A 229 24.69 2.83 -21.30
CA THR A 229 23.52 3.06 -22.15
C THR A 229 22.37 3.43 -21.21
N ASP A 230 22.19 4.73 -20.97
CA ASP A 230 20.91 5.30 -20.58
C ASP A 230 20.02 4.98 -21.78
N ARG A 231 19.44 3.78 -21.79
CA ARG A 231 18.27 3.49 -22.61
C ARG A 231 17.21 4.44 -22.07
N THR A 232 17.20 5.65 -22.61
CA THR A 232 15.98 6.44 -22.66
C THR A 232 15.04 5.57 -23.45
N GLU A 233 14.24 4.77 -22.74
CA GLU A 233 13.13 4.06 -23.35
C GLU A 233 12.35 5.12 -24.14
N PRO A 234 12.06 4.88 -25.43
CA PRO A 234 11.31 5.83 -26.23
C PRO A 234 10.02 6.13 -25.46
N SER A 235 9.66 7.41 -25.34
CA SER A 235 8.38 7.78 -24.76
C SER A 235 7.29 7.13 -25.61
N THR A 236 6.68 6.05 -25.12
CA THR A 236 5.54 5.43 -25.77
C THR A 236 4.28 6.07 -25.23
N LEU A 237 3.29 6.25 -26.11
CA LEU A 237 1.99 6.80 -25.74
C LEU A 237 0.92 5.92 -26.36
N GLY A 238 0.04 5.38 -25.52
CA GLY A 238 -1.11 4.61 -25.95
C GLY A 238 -2.43 5.29 -25.57
N VAL A 239 -3.53 4.68 -26.01
CA VAL A 239 -4.89 5.17 -25.72
C VAL A 239 -5.16 5.14 -24.21
N ILE A 240 -4.63 4.15 -23.49
CA ILE A 240 -4.85 4.04 -22.04
C ILE A 240 -4.14 5.17 -21.30
N ASP A 241 -2.94 5.57 -21.72
CA ASP A 241 -2.23 6.71 -21.14
C ASP A 241 -3.06 8.01 -21.28
N VAL A 242 -3.62 8.25 -22.46
CA VAL A 242 -4.47 9.43 -22.73
C VAL A 242 -5.71 9.40 -21.84
N VAL A 243 -6.38 8.25 -21.72
CA VAL A 243 -7.54 8.09 -20.84
C VAL A 243 -7.16 8.33 -19.38
N LEU A 244 -6.02 7.80 -18.92
CA LEU A 244 -5.55 8.00 -17.56
C LEU A 244 -5.21 9.48 -17.27
N PHE A 245 -4.52 10.17 -18.18
CA PHE A 245 -4.26 11.60 -18.05
C PHE A 245 -5.55 12.43 -18.03
N ALA A 246 -6.50 12.13 -18.93
CA ALA A 246 -7.79 12.80 -18.97
C ALA A 246 -8.59 12.59 -17.68
N CYS A 247 -8.62 11.35 -17.17
CA CYS A 247 -9.25 11.02 -15.90
C CYS A 247 -8.58 11.76 -14.74
N LEU A 248 -7.25 11.75 -14.64
CA LEU A 248 -6.51 12.42 -13.56
C LEU A 248 -6.72 13.94 -13.58
N LEU A 249 -6.66 14.57 -14.76
CA LEU A 249 -6.95 15.99 -14.91
C LEU A 249 -8.41 16.31 -14.59
N GLY A 250 -9.35 15.46 -15.03
CA GLY A 250 -10.76 15.58 -14.68
C GLY A 250 -10.99 15.52 -13.16
N THR A 251 -10.38 14.53 -12.49
CA THR A 251 -10.44 14.43 -11.03
C THR A 251 -9.76 15.60 -10.33
N ALA A 252 -8.68 16.16 -10.89
CA ALA A 252 -8.01 17.32 -10.34
C ALA A 252 -8.90 18.57 -10.41
N ILE A 253 -9.64 18.74 -11.51
CA ILE A 253 -10.60 19.84 -11.67
C ILE A 253 -11.76 19.68 -10.69
N VAL A 254 -12.38 18.50 -10.62
CA VAL A 254 -13.49 18.24 -9.68
C VAL A 254 -13.02 18.44 -8.23
N ALA A 255 -11.88 17.88 -7.85
CA ALA A 255 -11.33 18.06 -6.51
C ALA A 255 -10.99 19.51 -6.20
N TRP A 256 -10.55 20.30 -7.19
CA TRP A 256 -10.30 21.72 -7.00
C TRP A 256 -11.60 22.48 -6.68
N LEU A 257 -12.69 22.14 -7.35
CA LEU A 257 -14.02 22.71 -7.09
C LEU A 257 -14.56 22.30 -5.71
N ASP A 258 -14.30 21.08 -5.25
CA ASP A 258 -14.72 20.65 -3.91
C ASP A 258 -13.93 21.36 -2.79
N VAL A 259 -12.64 21.66 -3.06
CA VAL A 259 -11.72 22.24 -2.06
C VAL A 259 -11.79 23.76 -1.99
N THR A 260 -12.45 24.45 -2.93
CA THR A 260 -12.59 25.91 -2.89
C THR A 260 -13.40 26.39 -1.69
N ASP A 261 -14.36 25.58 -1.22
CA ASP A 261 -15.20 25.93 -0.06
C ASP A 261 -14.52 25.67 1.29
N LEU A 262 -13.36 25.00 1.29
CA LEU A 262 -12.62 24.71 2.52
C LEU A 262 -11.89 25.94 3.07
N THR A 263 -11.84 26.02 4.39
CA THR A 263 -11.02 27.02 5.11
C THR A 263 -9.57 27.01 4.64
N LEU A 264 -8.87 28.14 4.78
CA LEU A 264 -7.52 28.28 4.26
C LEU A 264 -6.60 27.17 4.78
N ILE A 265 -6.67 26.85 6.08
CA ILE A 265 -5.88 25.78 6.72
C ILE A 265 -6.32 24.39 6.25
N GLY A 266 -7.62 24.11 6.20
CA GLY A 266 -8.15 22.81 5.77
C GLY A 266 -7.87 22.49 4.30
N GLY A 267 -7.71 23.52 3.45
CA GLY A 267 -7.46 23.33 2.03
C GLY A 267 -6.00 23.34 1.59
N ILE A 268 -5.00 23.60 2.47
CA ILE A 268 -3.58 23.66 2.04
C ILE A 268 -3.14 22.33 1.42
N MET A 269 -3.34 21.22 2.14
CA MET A 269 -2.81 19.93 1.72
C MET A 269 -3.52 19.39 0.47
N PRO A 270 -4.87 19.43 0.37
CA PRO A 270 -5.56 19.07 -0.87
C PRO A 270 -5.16 19.94 -2.06
N ARG A 271 -5.07 21.28 -1.90
CA ARG A 271 -4.64 22.19 -2.99
C ARG A 271 -3.21 21.88 -3.46
N LEU A 272 -2.30 21.60 -2.53
CA LEU A 272 -0.93 21.22 -2.85
C LEU A 272 -0.90 19.90 -3.66
N ALA A 273 -1.65 18.89 -3.22
CA ALA A 273 -1.72 17.60 -3.91
C ALA A 273 -2.30 17.75 -5.33
N ILE A 274 -3.39 18.53 -5.49
CA ILE A 274 -4.00 18.81 -6.80
C ILE A 274 -3.02 19.56 -7.71
N ALA A 275 -2.31 20.56 -7.18
CA ALA A 275 -1.32 21.32 -7.95
C ALA A 275 -0.17 20.43 -8.42
N ILE A 276 0.38 19.56 -7.56
CA ILE A 276 1.43 18.61 -7.93
C ILE A 276 0.93 17.65 -9.01
N LEU A 277 -0.28 17.12 -8.88
CA LEU A 277 -0.88 16.22 -9.87
C LEU A 277 -1.05 16.91 -11.23
N ALA A 278 -1.62 18.12 -11.24
CA ALA A 278 -1.86 18.90 -12.45
C ALA A 278 -0.54 19.27 -13.14
N VAL A 279 0.45 19.76 -12.40
CA VAL A 279 1.78 20.09 -12.94
C VAL A 279 2.47 18.84 -13.49
N SER A 280 2.40 17.71 -12.79
CA SER A 280 3.00 16.45 -13.26
C SER A 280 2.36 15.96 -14.55
N CYS A 281 1.03 16.01 -14.67
CA CYS A 281 0.33 15.66 -15.90
C CYS A 281 0.69 16.60 -17.05
N LEU A 282 0.70 17.92 -16.80
CA LEU A 282 1.08 18.92 -17.80
C LEU A 282 2.53 18.75 -18.28
N MET A 283 3.45 18.45 -17.37
CA MET A 283 4.85 18.18 -17.70
C MET A 283 4.99 16.95 -18.59
N GLU A 284 4.30 15.84 -18.30
CA GLU A 284 4.40 14.64 -19.11
C GLU A 284 3.72 14.80 -20.48
N ILE A 285 2.60 15.53 -20.54
CA ILE A 285 1.96 15.91 -21.81
C ILE A 285 2.90 16.79 -22.65
N ALA A 286 3.51 17.82 -22.05
CA ALA A 286 4.47 18.68 -22.72
C ALA A 286 5.69 17.88 -23.23
N ARG A 287 6.19 16.93 -22.43
CA ARG A 287 7.28 16.03 -22.81
C ARG A 287 6.92 15.18 -24.02
N CYS A 288 5.72 14.61 -24.05
CA CYS A 288 5.20 13.86 -25.18
C CYS A 288 5.09 14.75 -26.43
N LEU A 289 4.57 15.96 -26.31
CA LEU A 289 4.48 16.90 -27.42
C LEU A 289 5.86 17.27 -27.99
N MET A 290 6.87 17.42 -27.12
CA MET A 290 8.25 17.76 -27.52
C MET A 290 9.00 16.61 -28.20
N HIS A 291 8.82 15.36 -27.75
CA HIS A 291 9.62 14.21 -28.21
C HIS A 291 8.90 13.31 -29.22
N ARG A 292 7.64 13.62 -29.57
CA ARG A 292 6.78 12.84 -30.48
C ARG A 292 6.77 11.34 -30.17
N PRO A 293 5.89 10.89 -29.25
CA PRO A 293 5.90 9.51 -28.80
C PRO A 293 5.61 8.54 -29.93
N GLN A 294 6.16 7.34 -29.81
CA GLN A 294 5.76 6.21 -30.64
C GLN A 294 4.43 5.67 -30.10
N TRP A 295 3.46 5.51 -30.99
CA TRP A 295 2.15 4.98 -30.63
C TRP A 295 2.25 3.48 -30.33
N GLU A 296 1.87 3.09 -29.13
CA GLU A 296 1.89 1.69 -28.70
C GLU A 296 0.45 1.16 -28.57
N HIS A 297 0.19 0.00 -29.17
CA HIS A 297 -1.13 -0.63 -29.07
C HIS A 297 -1.25 -1.39 -27.75
N GLN A 298 -1.98 -0.80 -26.80
CA GLN A 298 -2.22 -1.39 -25.48
C GLN A 298 -3.51 -2.21 -25.49
N ALA A 299 -3.38 -3.53 -25.41
CA ALA A 299 -4.53 -4.45 -25.46
C ALA A 299 -4.85 -5.06 -24.10
N ILE A 300 -6.12 -4.97 -23.68
CA ILE A 300 -6.65 -5.53 -22.42
C ILE A 300 -7.03 -7.03 -22.56
N GLY A 301 -6.46 -7.77 -23.53
CA GLY A 301 -6.97 -9.09 -23.95
C GLY A 301 -7.24 -10.08 -22.80
N LEU A 302 -6.20 -10.73 -22.26
CA LEU A 302 -6.37 -11.71 -21.19
C LEU A 302 -6.75 -11.07 -19.84
N GLN A 303 -6.34 -9.83 -19.61
CA GLN A 303 -6.57 -9.12 -18.35
C GLN A 303 -8.05 -8.74 -18.17
N GLY A 304 -8.72 -8.38 -19.28
CA GLY A 304 -10.16 -8.11 -19.31
C GLY A 304 -10.98 -9.36 -18.99
N LEU A 305 -10.53 -10.54 -19.44
CA LEU A 305 -11.18 -11.81 -19.08
C LEU A 305 -11.12 -12.08 -17.57
N TRP A 306 -9.97 -11.83 -16.93
CA TRP A 306 -9.85 -11.98 -15.47
C TRP A 306 -10.72 -10.98 -14.71
N LEU A 307 -10.82 -9.73 -15.18
CA LEU A 307 -11.72 -8.73 -14.60
C LEU A 307 -13.19 -9.14 -14.76
N ALA A 308 -13.59 -9.59 -15.95
CA ALA A 308 -14.94 -10.09 -16.19
C ALA A 308 -15.26 -11.30 -15.29
N GLY A 309 -14.30 -12.22 -15.14
CA GLY A 309 -14.40 -13.36 -14.22
C GLY A 309 -14.57 -12.94 -12.76
N PHE A 310 -13.90 -11.87 -12.32
CA PHE A 310 -14.09 -11.31 -10.99
C PHE A 310 -15.51 -10.77 -10.78
N PHE A 311 -16.04 -9.97 -11.71
CA PHE A 311 -17.42 -9.47 -11.60
C PHE A 311 -18.46 -10.59 -11.70
N ALA A 312 -18.20 -11.61 -12.52
CA ALA A 312 -19.03 -12.81 -12.58
C ALA A 312 -19.02 -13.55 -11.22
N LEU A 313 -17.87 -13.63 -10.55
CA LEU A 313 -17.76 -14.19 -9.20
C LEU A 313 -18.56 -13.37 -8.18
N VAL A 314 -18.47 -12.04 -8.21
CA VAL A 314 -19.28 -11.15 -7.35
C VAL A 314 -20.78 -11.39 -7.58
N GLY A 315 -21.21 -11.55 -8.85
CA GLY A 315 -22.59 -11.92 -9.18
C GLY A 315 -22.97 -13.30 -8.64
N ALA A 316 -22.09 -14.30 -8.79
CA ALA A 316 -22.31 -15.65 -8.27
C ALA A 316 -22.43 -15.66 -6.74
N MET A 317 -21.67 -14.84 -6.02
CA MET A 317 -21.78 -14.71 -4.56
C MET A 317 -23.15 -14.16 -4.13
N GLN A 318 -23.76 -13.26 -4.90
CA GLN A 318 -25.10 -12.76 -4.60
C GLN A 318 -26.19 -13.81 -4.90
N LEU A 319 -25.99 -14.64 -5.93
CA LEU A 319 -26.98 -15.64 -6.35
C LEU A 319 -26.90 -16.93 -5.53
N LEU A 320 -25.72 -17.51 -5.39
CA LEU A 320 -25.50 -18.79 -4.72
C LEU A 320 -25.29 -18.62 -3.22
N GLY A 321 -24.71 -17.50 -2.81
CA GLY A 321 -24.20 -17.28 -1.46
C GLY A 321 -22.69 -17.17 -1.46
N PHE A 322 -22.15 -16.36 -0.56
CA PHE A 322 -20.73 -16.01 -0.53
C PHE A 322 -19.84 -17.24 -0.29
N ILE A 323 -20.21 -18.10 0.65
CA ILE A 323 -19.40 -19.27 1.02
C ILE A 323 -19.42 -20.27 -0.13
N THR A 324 -20.61 -20.63 -0.62
CA THR A 324 -20.74 -21.59 -1.72
C THR A 324 -20.06 -21.11 -3.00
N ALA A 325 -20.25 -19.84 -3.38
CA ALA A 325 -19.62 -19.29 -4.58
C ALA A 325 -18.08 -19.25 -4.47
N ALA A 326 -17.55 -18.85 -3.30
CA ALA A 326 -16.10 -18.84 -3.06
C ALA A 326 -15.50 -20.25 -3.11
N THR A 327 -16.17 -21.23 -2.52
CA THR A 327 -15.73 -22.64 -2.53
C THR A 327 -15.75 -23.22 -3.94
N LEU A 328 -16.84 -23.00 -4.67
CA LEU A 328 -16.98 -23.48 -6.05
C LEU A 328 -15.93 -22.82 -6.97
N PHE A 329 -15.74 -21.51 -6.82
CA PHE A 329 -14.71 -20.77 -7.55
C PHE A 329 -13.31 -21.34 -7.29
N CYS A 330 -12.95 -21.54 -6.02
CA CYS A 330 -11.66 -22.15 -5.66
C CYS A 330 -11.52 -23.54 -6.28
N LEU A 331 -12.53 -24.40 -6.16
CA LEU A 331 -12.49 -25.74 -6.71
C LEU A 331 -12.31 -25.73 -8.24
N VAL A 332 -13.14 -24.97 -8.96
CA VAL A 332 -13.10 -24.87 -10.42
C VAL A 332 -11.77 -24.26 -10.89
N PHE A 333 -11.29 -23.21 -10.24
CA PHE A 333 -10.03 -22.57 -10.58
C PHE A 333 -8.85 -23.54 -10.40
N LEU A 334 -8.81 -24.26 -9.28
CA LEU A 334 -7.74 -25.21 -8.99
C LEU A 334 -7.73 -26.41 -9.95
N LEU A 335 -8.90 -26.84 -10.41
CA LEU A 335 -9.04 -27.93 -11.39
C LEU A 335 -8.72 -27.47 -12.82
N ALA A 336 -9.29 -26.37 -13.28
CA ALA A 336 -9.23 -25.94 -14.67
C ALA A 336 -7.95 -25.15 -15.00
N ILE A 337 -7.53 -24.27 -14.09
CA ILE A 337 -6.42 -23.33 -14.33
C ILE A 337 -5.13 -23.84 -13.68
N ALA A 338 -5.18 -24.21 -12.40
CA ALA A 338 -3.99 -24.73 -11.70
C ALA A 338 -3.70 -26.21 -12.04
N ARG A 339 -4.66 -26.92 -12.67
CA ARG A 339 -4.56 -28.33 -13.09
C ARG A 339 -4.09 -29.27 -11.97
N LEU A 340 -4.56 -29.02 -10.75
CA LEU A 340 -4.25 -29.86 -9.60
C LEU A 340 -5.05 -31.16 -9.62
N LYS A 341 -4.55 -32.15 -8.88
CA LYS A 341 -5.28 -33.40 -8.66
C LYS A 341 -6.62 -33.09 -7.96
N PRO A 342 -7.74 -33.73 -8.35
CA PRO A 342 -9.05 -33.38 -7.82
C PRO A 342 -9.17 -33.43 -6.30
N TRP A 343 -8.53 -34.41 -5.66
CA TRP A 343 -8.53 -34.52 -4.20
C TRP A 343 -7.79 -33.36 -3.52
N VAL A 344 -6.70 -32.86 -4.11
CA VAL A 344 -5.95 -31.71 -3.57
C VAL A 344 -6.79 -30.44 -3.70
N ALA A 345 -7.40 -30.25 -4.87
CA ALA A 345 -8.31 -29.12 -5.12
C ALA A 345 -9.50 -29.13 -4.15
N ALA A 346 -10.09 -30.31 -3.91
CA ALA A 346 -11.19 -30.49 -2.96
C ALA A 346 -10.77 -30.17 -1.51
N VAL A 347 -9.61 -30.66 -1.06
CA VAL A 347 -9.09 -30.36 0.28
C VAL A 347 -8.85 -28.86 0.45
N MET A 348 -8.27 -28.19 -0.55
CA MET A 348 -8.04 -26.75 -0.49
C MET A 348 -9.35 -25.95 -0.48
N ALA A 349 -10.32 -26.31 -1.33
CA ALA A 349 -11.63 -25.66 -1.37
C ALA A 349 -12.42 -25.88 -0.06
N LEU A 350 -12.32 -27.06 0.54
CA LEU A 350 -12.87 -27.35 1.85
C LEU A 350 -12.18 -26.51 2.94
N GLY A 351 -10.86 -26.34 2.86
CA GLY A 351 -10.12 -25.44 3.75
C GLY A 351 -10.61 -23.99 3.69
N VAL A 352 -10.92 -23.48 2.49
CA VAL A 352 -11.56 -22.16 2.32
C VAL A 352 -12.94 -22.12 2.97
N THR A 353 -13.74 -23.16 2.78
CA THR A 353 -15.09 -23.24 3.39
C THR A 353 -15.00 -23.18 4.91
N VAL A 354 -14.15 -24.02 5.51
CA VAL A 354 -13.93 -24.07 6.96
C VAL A 354 -13.43 -22.72 7.48
N PHE A 355 -12.50 -22.08 6.77
CA PHE A 355 -12.02 -20.75 7.11
C PHE A 355 -13.16 -19.71 7.11
N LEU A 356 -13.97 -19.66 6.05
CA LEU A 356 -15.05 -18.68 5.93
C LEU A 356 -16.17 -18.88 6.96
N VAL A 357 -16.56 -20.14 7.21
CA VAL A 357 -17.53 -20.50 8.25
C VAL A 357 -16.99 -20.13 9.63
N GLY A 358 -15.75 -20.51 9.94
CA GLY A 358 -15.11 -20.19 11.22
C GLY A 358 -14.98 -18.68 11.44
N MET A 359 -14.70 -17.91 10.39
CA MET A 359 -14.71 -16.43 10.48
C MET A 359 -16.11 -15.86 10.63
N ALA A 360 -17.15 -16.48 10.04
CA ALA A 360 -18.55 -16.08 10.24
C ALA A 360 -18.93 -16.14 11.71
N GLU A 361 -18.59 -17.25 12.37
CA GLU A 361 -18.87 -17.45 13.79
C GLU A 361 -18.04 -16.52 14.67
N PHE A 362 -16.72 -16.49 14.45
CA PHE A 362 -15.81 -15.71 15.28
C PHE A 362 -16.06 -14.20 15.21
N LEU A 363 -16.44 -13.69 14.02
CA LEU A 363 -16.68 -12.27 13.80
C LEU A 363 -18.17 -11.89 13.84
N THR A 364 -19.07 -12.83 14.16
CA THR A 364 -20.54 -12.64 14.10
C THR A 364 -20.98 -11.99 12.78
N LEU A 365 -20.44 -12.50 11.69
CA LEU A 365 -20.50 -11.87 10.38
C LEU A 365 -21.53 -12.58 9.51
N THR A 366 -22.51 -11.82 9.02
CA THR A 366 -23.54 -12.31 8.11
C THR A 366 -23.14 -12.07 6.67
N TYR A 367 -22.79 -13.16 5.97
CA TYR A 367 -22.49 -13.09 4.56
C TYR A 367 -23.77 -12.92 3.71
N PRO A 368 -23.65 -12.44 2.46
CA PRO A 368 -24.70 -12.56 1.47
C PRO A 368 -25.06 -14.04 1.32
N SER A 369 -26.24 -14.41 1.79
CA SER A 369 -26.66 -15.79 1.87
C SER A 369 -27.07 -16.35 0.51
N GLY A 370 -27.53 -15.49 -0.41
CA GLY A 370 -28.01 -15.94 -1.71
C GLY A 370 -29.10 -17.01 -1.57
N LEU A 371 -29.18 -17.90 -2.55
CA LEU A 371 -30.20 -18.96 -2.62
C LEU A 371 -29.77 -20.26 -1.93
N ILE A 372 -28.47 -20.54 -1.81
CA ILE A 372 -27.95 -21.87 -1.44
C ILE A 372 -27.35 -21.89 -0.03
N ASP A 373 -26.60 -20.86 0.39
CA ASP A 373 -25.97 -20.87 1.72
C ASP A 373 -26.97 -21.09 2.89
N PRO A 374 -28.21 -20.55 2.89
CA PRO A 374 -29.20 -20.85 3.94
C PRO A 374 -29.56 -22.32 4.07
N TRP A 375 -29.48 -23.09 2.98
CA TRP A 375 -29.82 -24.52 3.00
C TRP A 375 -28.66 -25.40 3.46
N LEU A 376 -27.42 -24.93 3.28
CA LEU A 376 -26.21 -25.68 3.60
C LEU A 376 -25.63 -25.35 4.97
N PHE A 377 -25.82 -24.11 5.44
CA PHE A 377 -25.17 -23.58 6.64
C PHE A 377 -26.16 -22.87 7.59
N GLY A 378 -27.47 -22.89 7.29
CA GLY A 378 -28.51 -22.20 8.05
C GLY A 378 -29.14 -23.03 9.16
#